data_AF-A0A955EF45-F1
#
_entry.id   AF-A0A955EF45-F1
#
_cell.length_a   1.000
_cell.length_b   1.000
_cell.length_c   1.000
_cell.angle_alpha   90.00
_cell.angle_beta   90.00
_cell.angle_gamma   90.00
#
_symmetry.space_group_name_H-M   'P 1'
#
loop_
_entity.id
_entity.type
_entity.pdbx_description
1 polymer ?
#
loop_
_entity_poly.entity_id
_entity_poly.type
_entity_poly.pdbx_seq_one_letter_code
_entity_poly.pdbx_strand_id
1 'polypeptide(L)'
;MKQDQTFGGHVGPGLNLDPAAYDEVCKRIEKTFVRFSTLTIITWIAVLSAITAPLLLRLLEWLGVPRGIAVYVMIAIVAVTSCLGAGFFFHRCRRRRVRCALRECGYPVCQRCGYVMTGLPRHTPCPECGHQPASTGRST
;
A
#
# COMPACT_ATOMS: atom_id res chain seq x y z
N MET A 1 38.91 23.68 -17.01
CA MET A 1 39.12 22.51 -16.14
C MET A 1 37.82 22.23 -15.40
N LYS A 2 37.04 21.25 -15.86
CA LYS A 2 35.80 20.78 -15.21
C LYS A 2 36.20 19.64 -14.28
N GLN A 3 36.03 19.81 -12.97
CA GLN A 3 36.18 18.72 -12.01
C GLN A 3 34.97 17.80 -12.16
N ASP A 4 35.19 16.68 -12.85
CA ASP A 4 34.30 15.52 -12.77
C ASP A 4 34.42 14.96 -11.35
N GLN A 5 33.50 15.39 -10.47
CA GLN A 5 33.25 14.70 -9.22
C GLN A 5 32.57 13.37 -9.54
N THR A 6 33.39 12.35 -9.82
CA THR A 6 32.98 10.96 -9.68
C THR A 6 32.52 10.77 -8.24
N PHE A 7 31.22 10.84 -8.02
CA PHE A 7 30.55 10.38 -6.81
C PHE A 7 30.80 8.88 -6.70
N GLY A 8 31.97 8.52 -6.16
CA GLY A 8 32.25 7.22 -5.58
C GLY A 8 31.41 7.10 -4.32
N GLY A 9 30.10 6.94 -4.49
CA GLY A 9 29.24 6.47 -3.43
C GLY A 9 29.76 5.10 -3.05
N HIS A 10 30.44 5.00 -1.91
CA HIS A 10 30.60 3.76 -1.18
C HIS A 10 29.18 3.22 -0.93
N VAL A 11 28.68 2.42 -1.88
CA VAL A 11 27.59 1.50 -1.63
C VAL A 11 28.12 0.62 -0.51
N GLY A 12 27.52 0.75 0.67
CA GLY A 12 27.97 0.05 1.87
C GLY A 12 28.20 -1.44 1.57
N PRO A 13 29.13 -2.10 2.29
CA PRO A 13 29.55 -3.46 2.00
C PRO A 13 28.33 -4.34 1.78
N GLY A 14 28.31 -4.96 0.59
CA GLY A 14 27.19 -5.73 0.08
C GLY A 14 26.63 -6.65 1.14
N LEU A 15 25.39 -6.40 1.52
CA LEU A 15 24.53 -7.45 2.01
C LEU A 15 24.35 -8.43 0.84
N ASN A 16 25.24 -9.41 0.75
CA ASN A 16 24.97 -10.69 0.09
C ASN A 16 23.86 -11.38 0.90
N LEU A 17 22.65 -10.82 0.82
CA LEU A 17 21.45 -11.48 1.28
C LEU A 17 21.26 -12.69 0.37
N ASP A 18 21.39 -13.87 0.95
CA ASP A 18 21.06 -15.12 0.28
C ASP A 18 19.65 -14.98 -0.35
N PRO A 19 19.52 -15.10 -1.68
CA PRO A 19 18.24 -14.97 -2.36
C PRO A 19 17.17 -15.93 -1.79
N ALA A 20 17.57 -17.06 -1.19
CA ALA A 20 16.65 -17.97 -0.52
C ALA A 20 16.00 -17.35 0.73
N ALA A 21 16.76 -16.59 1.53
CA ALA A 21 16.24 -15.91 2.72
C ALA A 21 15.24 -14.80 2.33
N TYR A 22 15.49 -14.11 1.22
CA TYR A 22 14.58 -13.10 0.69
C TYR A 22 13.25 -13.71 0.22
N ASP A 23 13.29 -14.84 -0.47
CA ASP A 23 12.08 -15.54 -0.95
C ASP A 23 11.21 -16.04 0.21
N GLU A 24 11.83 -16.57 1.27
CA GLU A 24 11.08 -17.04 2.44
C GLU A 24 10.35 -15.92 3.18
N VAL A 25 11.02 -14.76 3.34
CA VAL A 25 10.41 -13.56 3.93
C VAL A 25 9.25 -13.06 3.06
N CYS A 26 9.44 -13.02 1.73
CA CYS A 26 8.38 -12.64 0.79
C CYS A 26 7.16 -13.56 0.89
N LYS A 27 7.35 -14.89 0.90
CA LYS A 27 6.27 -15.88 1.01
C LYS A 27 5.51 -15.79 2.34
N ARG A 28 6.22 -15.59 3.45
CA ARG A 28 5.61 -15.47 4.80
C ARG A 28 4.76 -14.19 4.91
N ILE A 29 5.27 -13.10 4.34
CA ILE A 29 4.58 -11.82 4.23
C ILE A 29 3.35 -11.93 3.32
N GLU A 30 3.43 -12.64 2.19
CA GLU A 30 2.33 -12.90 1.26
C GLU A 30 1.19 -13.69 1.93
N LYS A 31 1.48 -14.82 2.59
CA LYS A 31 0.45 -15.66 3.20
C LYS A 31 -0.34 -14.94 4.31
N THR A 32 0.35 -14.14 5.12
CA THR A 32 -0.28 -13.36 6.19
C THR A 32 -1.13 -12.20 5.63
N PHE A 33 -0.75 -11.69 4.45
CA PHE A 33 -1.48 -10.64 3.76
C PHE A 33 -2.84 -11.07 3.26
N VAL A 34 -2.85 -12.21 2.56
CA VAL A 34 -4.04 -12.67 1.85
C VAL A 34 -5.16 -12.85 2.87
N ARG A 35 -4.85 -13.36 4.06
CA ARG A 35 -5.80 -13.55 5.17
C ARG A 35 -6.32 -12.23 5.75
N PHE A 36 -5.44 -11.27 6.06
CA PHE A 36 -5.89 -10.00 6.64
C PHE A 36 -6.66 -9.13 5.63
N SER A 37 -6.23 -9.16 4.36
CA SER A 37 -6.89 -8.44 3.27
C SER A 37 -8.27 -9.03 2.95
N THR A 38 -8.42 -10.35 2.93
CA THR A 38 -9.74 -10.96 2.64
C THR A 38 -10.75 -10.64 3.73
N LEU A 39 -10.38 -10.77 5.00
CA LEU A 39 -11.30 -10.47 6.10
C LEU A 39 -11.74 -9.00 6.09
N THR A 40 -10.79 -8.06 5.93
CA THR A 40 -11.13 -6.64 5.87
C THR A 40 -12.01 -6.30 4.67
N ILE A 41 -11.74 -6.85 3.48
CA ILE A 41 -12.57 -6.65 2.29
C ILE A 41 -13.98 -7.22 2.52
N ILE A 42 -14.10 -8.45 3.02
CA ILE A 42 -15.40 -9.11 3.28
C ILE A 42 -16.23 -8.29 4.27
N THR A 43 -15.62 -7.86 5.39
CA THR A 43 -16.31 -7.03 6.38
C THR A 43 -16.77 -5.71 5.78
N TRP A 44 -15.95 -5.07 4.94
CA TRP A 44 -16.29 -3.82 4.29
C TRP A 44 -17.46 -3.96 3.30
N ILE A 45 -17.45 -5.02 2.48
CA ILE A 45 -18.54 -5.34 1.54
C ILE A 45 -19.83 -5.63 2.29
N ALA A 46 -19.77 -6.44 3.35
CA ALA A 46 -20.94 -6.77 4.16
C ALA A 46 -21.59 -5.51 4.76
N VAL A 47 -20.79 -4.63 5.37
CA VAL A 47 -21.28 -3.37 5.95
C VAL A 47 -21.89 -2.45 4.89
N LEU A 48 -21.24 -2.30 3.74
CA LEU A 48 -21.79 -1.48 2.65
C LEU A 48 -23.10 -2.03 2.13
N SER A 49 -23.14 -3.34 1.83
CA SER A 49 -24.35 -3.99 1.32
C SER A 49 -25.54 -3.83 2.28
N ALA A 50 -25.31 -3.98 3.59
CA ALA A 50 -26.35 -3.84 4.61
C ALA A 50 -26.94 -2.42 4.69
N ILE A 51 -26.13 -1.39 4.41
CA ILE A 51 -26.56 0.01 4.47
C ILE A 51 -27.15 0.46 3.13
N THR A 52 -26.47 0.18 2.01
CA THR A 52 -26.86 0.70 0.70
C THR A 52 -28.05 -0.05 0.12
N ALA A 53 -28.19 -1.36 0.36
CA ALA A 53 -29.28 -2.15 -0.22
C ALA A 53 -30.68 -1.64 0.14
N PRO A 54 -31.05 -1.43 1.43
CA PRO A 54 -32.39 -0.96 1.77
C PRO A 54 -32.66 0.47 1.27
N LEU A 55 -31.64 1.34 1.31
CA LEU A 55 -31.77 2.72 0.83
C LEU A 55 -31.97 2.78 -0.68
N LEU A 56 -31.21 2.00 -1.44
CA LEU A 56 -31.31 1.97 -2.90
C LEU A 56 -32.64 1.34 -3.36
N LEU A 57 -33.09 0.28 -2.69
CA LEU A 57 -34.38 -0.34 -2.99
C LEU A 57 -35.53 0.65 -2.76
N ARG A 58 -35.54 1.38 -1.64
CA ARG A 58 -36.54 2.42 -1.38
C ARG A 58 -36.49 3.55 -2.41
N LEU A 59 -35.28 3.99 -2.79
CA LEU A 59 -35.10 5.04 -3.78
C LEU A 59 -35.60 4.61 -5.17
N LEU A 60 -35.31 3.37 -5.57
CA LEU A 60 -35.71 2.81 -6.86
C LEU A 60 -37.21 2.55 -6.95
N GLU A 61 -37.83 2.11 -5.84
CA GLU A 61 -39.29 1.97 -5.75
C GLU A 61 -39.97 3.34 -5.87
N TRP A 62 -39.40 4.38 -5.25
CA TRP A 62 -39.87 5.76 -5.40
C TRP A 62 -39.75 6.29 -6.84
N LEU A 63 -38.76 5.81 -7.59
CA LEU A 63 -38.56 6.13 -9.01
C LEU A 63 -39.42 5.27 -9.96
N GLY A 64 -40.23 4.34 -9.45
CA GLY A 64 -41.07 3.46 -10.26
C GLY A 64 -40.29 2.41 -11.06
N VAL A 65 -39.05 2.10 -10.66
CA VAL A 65 -38.22 1.12 -11.36
C VAL A 65 -38.71 -0.31 -11.03
N PRO A 66 -38.90 -1.19 -12.02
CA PRO A 66 -39.29 -2.57 -11.76
C PRO A 66 -38.21 -3.30 -10.97
N ARG A 67 -38.63 -4.08 -9.96
CA ARG A 67 -37.74 -4.76 -8.99
C ARG A 67 -36.65 -5.61 -9.65
N GLY A 68 -36.93 -6.21 -10.80
CA GLY A 68 -35.93 -6.98 -11.56
C GLY A 68 -34.71 -6.14 -11.95
N ILE A 69 -34.93 -4.96 -12.52
CA ILE A 69 -33.83 -4.05 -12.95
C ILE A 69 -33.08 -3.52 -11.73
N ALA A 70 -33.81 -3.18 -10.66
CA ALA A 70 -33.24 -2.68 -9.42
C ALA A 70 -32.19 -3.62 -8.81
N VAL A 71 -32.47 -4.93 -8.80
CA VAL A 71 -31.54 -5.95 -8.28
C VAL A 71 -30.26 -6.02 -9.11
N TYR A 72 -30.35 -6.00 -10.45
CA TYR A 72 -29.16 -6.02 -11.31
C TYR A 72 -28.28 -4.79 -11.12
N VAL A 73 -28.90 -3.61 -11.00
CA VAL A 73 -28.17 -2.35 -10.74
C VAL A 73 -27.46 -2.42 -9.38
N MET A 74 -28.10 -2.96 -8.34
CA MET A 74 -27.46 -3.16 -7.04
C MET A 74 -26.24 -4.07 -7.12
N ILE A 75 -26.38 -5.22 -7.77
CA ILE A 75 -25.28 -6.18 -7.93
C ILE A 75 -24.10 -5.52 -8.66
N ALA A 76 -24.37 -4.76 -9.73
CA ALA A 76 -23.33 -4.05 -10.47
C ALA A 76 -22.60 -3.01 -9.60
N ILE A 77 -23.33 -2.20 -8.84
CA ILE A 77 -22.73 -1.19 -7.94
C ILE A 77 -21.87 -1.86 -6.86
N VAL A 78 -22.38 -2.93 -6.22
CA VAL A 78 -21.63 -3.67 -5.20
C VAL A 78 -20.37 -4.29 -5.80
N ALA A 79 -20.45 -4.89 -6.99
CA ALA A 79 -19.30 -5.48 -7.66
C ALA A 79 -18.22 -4.42 -8.00
N VAL A 80 -18.61 -3.30 -8.62
CA VAL A 80 -17.69 -2.22 -9.01
C VAL A 80 -17.03 -1.60 -7.77
N THR A 81 -17.80 -1.26 -6.76
CA THR A 81 -17.27 -0.65 -5.52
C THR A 81 -16.33 -1.62 -4.78
N SER A 82 -16.66 -2.91 -4.75
CA SER A 82 -15.79 -3.97 -4.19
C SER A 82 -14.46 -4.08 -4.94
N CYS A 83 -14.49 -4.08 -6.28
CA CYS A 83 -13.29 -4.14 -7.11
C CYS A 83 -12.39 -2.91 -6.90
N LEU A 84 -12.97 -1.71 -6.87
CA LEU A 84 -12.22 -0.46 -6.62
C LEU A 84 -11.62 -0.43 -5.22
N GLY A 85 -12.39 -0.83 -4.19
CA GLY A 85 -11.92 -0.92 -2.81
C GLY A 85 -10.78 -1.92 -2.65
N ALA A 86 -10.92 -3.12 -3.22
CA ALA A 86 -9.87 -4.14 -3.21
C ALA A 86 -8.60 -3.66 -3.94
N GLY A 87 -8.73 -3.05 -5.12
CA GLY A 87 -7.60 -2.52 -5.89
C GLY A 87 -6.85 -1.41 -5.14
N PHE A 88 -7.59 -0.45 -4.55
CA PHE A 88 -7.01 0.62 -3.76
C PHE A 88 -6.29 0.09 -2.51
N PHE A 89 -6.92 -0.86 -1.80
CA PHE A 89 -6.34 -1.50 -0.62
C PHE A 89 -5.08 -2.28 -0.98
N PHE A 90 -5.13 -3.09 -2.04
CA PHE A 90 -3.99 -3.86 -2.53
C PHE A 90 -2.84 -2.93 -2.92
N HIS A 91 -3.12 -1.86 -3.65
CA HIS A 91 -2.13 -0.85 -4.02
C HIS A 91 -1.50 -0.18 -2.79
N ARG A 92 -2.31 0.21 -1.79
CA ARG A 92 -1.82 0.83 -0.55
C ARG A 92 -0.96 -0.12 0.28
N CYS A 93 -1.37 -1.38 0.42
CA CYS A 93 -0.62 -2.39 1.15
C CYS A 93 0.66 -2.80 0.43
N ARG A 94 0.61 -2.97 -0.90
CA ARG A 94 1.80 -3.22 -1.72
C ARG A 94 2.83 -2.11 -1.53
N ARG A 95 2.42 -0.84 -1.56
CA ARG A 95 3.33 0.30 -1.30
C ARG A 95 3.95 0.26 0.09
N ARG A 96 3.18 -0.04 1.14
CA ARG A 96 3.74 -0.14 2.50
C ARG A 96 4.78 -1.25 2.62
N ARG A 97 4.52 -2.39 2.00
CA ARG A 97 5.40 -3.57 2.08
C ARG A 97 6.68 -3.41 1.30
N VAL A 98 6.61 -2.89 0.07
CA VAL A 98 7.81 -2.58 -0.72
C VAL A 98 8.72 -1.65 0.08
N ARG A 99 8.16 -0.67 0.81
CA ARG A 99 8.95 0.21 1.68
C ARG A 99 9.56 -0.51 2.89
N CYS A 100 8.83 -1.43 3.53
CA CYS A 100 9.39 -2.24 4.62
C CYS A 100 10.52 -3.15 4.12
N ALA A 101 10.31 -3.85 3.00
CA ALA A 101 11.32 -4.73 2.41
C ALA A 101 12.57 -3.94 2.00
N LEU A 102 12.42 -2.79 1.34
CA LEU A 102 13.54 -1.91 1.01
C LEU A 102 14.30 -1.47 2.27
N ARG A 103 13.58 -1.16 3.37
CA ARG A 103 14.21 -0.80 4.65
C ARG A 103 14.98 -1.98 5.26
N GLU A 104 14.42 -3.19 5.23
CA GLU A 104 15.07 -4.40 5.74
C GLU A 104 16.33 -4.76 4.92
N CYS A 105 16.30 -4.50 3.61
CA CYS A 105 17.48 -4.62 2.74
C CYS A 105 18.49 -3.47 2.92
N GLY A 106 18.25 -2.52 3.83
CA GLY A 106 19.16 -1.40 4.09
C GLY A 106 19.07 -0.26 3.08
N TYR A 107 18.09 -0.27 2.15
CA TYR A 107 17.88 0.86 1.25
C TYR A 107 17.26 2.04 2.02
N PRO A 108 17.92 3.23 2.01
CA PRO A 108 17.39 4.41 2.66
C PRO A 108 16.21 4.94 1.84
N VAL A 109 14.98 4.59 2.20
CA VAL A 109 13.75 5.08 1.56
C VAL A 109 12.85 5.81 2.56
N CYS A 110 12.19 6.87 2.11
CA CYS A 110 11.21 7.58 2.92
C CYS A 110 10.00 6.68 3.22
N GLN A 111 9.68 6.45 4.49
CA GLN A 111 8.56 5.58 4.87
C GLN A 111 7.19 6.15 4.47
N ARG A 112 7.09 7.48 4.28
CA ARG A 112 5.84 8.17 3.97
C ARG A 112 5.52 8.19 2.48
N CYS A 113 6.46 8.59 1.62
CA CYS A 113 6.23 8.68 0.17
C CYS A 113 6.93 7.57 -0.63
N GLY A 114 7.98 6.93 -0.10
CA GLY A 114 8.76 5.92 -0.81
C GLY A 114 9.92 6.47 -1.62
N TYR A 115 10.21 7.78 -1.51
CA TYR A 115 11.34 8.41 -2.20
C TYR A 115 12.68 7.80 -1.73
N VAL A 116 13.58 7.56 -2.68
CA VAL A 116 14.91 7.01 -2.43
C VAL A 116 15.81 8.12 -1.89
N MET A 117 16.32 7.95 -0.67
CA MET A 117 17.17 8.94 0.02
C MET A 117 18.67 8.68 -0.14
N THR A 118 19.05 7.82 -1.08
CA THR A 118 20.46 7.54 -1.39
C THR A 118 21.17 8.82 -1.83
N GLY A 119 22.33 9.12 -1.23
CA GLY A 119 23.12 10.31 -1.53
C GLY A 119 22.70 11.58 -0.78
N LEU A 120 21.59 11.57 -0.03
CA LEU A 120 21.21 12.70 0.83
C LEU A 120 21.90 12.57 2.21
N PRO A 121 22.24 13.70 2.87
CA PRO A 121 22.74 13.67 4.24
C PRO A 121 21.76 12.98 5.18
N ARG A 122 22.30 12.20 6.14
CA ARG A 122 21.46 11.59 7.17
C ARG A 122 20.71 12.71 7.90
N HIS A 123 19.41 12.50 8.14
CA HIS A 123 18.50 13.45 8.80
C HIS A 123 17.89 14.58 7.95
N THR A 124 18.14 14.65 6.64
CA THR A 124 17.42 15.65 5.81
C THR A 124 15.94 15.29 5.65
N PRO A 125 15.03 16.28 5.65
CA PRO A 125 13.63 16.05 5.32
C PRO A 125 13.50 15.52 3.90
N CYS A 126 12.47 14.70 3.67
CA CYS A 126 12.19 14.18 2.34
C CYS A 126 11.84 15.32 1.36
N PRO A 127 12.52 15.43 0.21
CA PRO A 127 12.24 16.51 -0.75
C PRO A 127 10.82 16.43 -1.32
N GLU A 128 10.26 15.23 -1.45
CA GLU A 128 8.92 15.02 -2.01
C GLU A 128 7.78 15.31 -1.03
N CYS A 129 7.95 15.00 0.26
CA CYS A 129 6.83 15.02 1.22
C CYS A 129 7.11 15.76 2.53
N GLY A 130 8.30 16.36 2.67
CA GLY A 130 8.74 17.08 3.85
C GLY A 130 8.90 16.22 5.12
N HIS A 131 8.70 14.90 5.03
CA HIS A 131 8.76 14.02 6.19
C HIS A 131 10.20 13.96 6.72
N GLN A 132 10.38 14.36 7.98
CA GLN A 132 11.64 14.21 8.68
C GLN A 132 11.83 12.74 9.06
N PRO A 133 12.98 12.12 8.77
CA PRO A 133 13.26 10.77 9.24
C PRO A 133 13.29 10.80 10.77
N ALA A 134 12.59 9.87 11.41
CA ALA A 134 12.64 9.75 12.86
C ALA A 134 14.12 9.70 13.28
N SER A 135 14.57 10.71 14.03
CA SER A 135 15.89 10.71 14.65
C SER A 135 15.91 9.50 15.56
N THR A 136 16.50 8.40 15.12
CA THR A 136 16.79 7.26 15.98
C THR A 136 17.80 7.76 17.00
N GLY A 137 17.28 8.29 18.11
CA GLY A 137 18.03 8.82 19.25
C GLY A 137 18.74 7.68 19.96
N ARG A 138 19.72 7.08 19.29
CA ARG A 138 20.69 6.20 19.91
C ARG A 138 21.94 7.05 20.13
N SER A 139 21.84 7.92 21.13
CA SER A 139 23.00 8.54 21.77
C SER A 139 23.67 7.43 22.57
N THR A 140 24.66 6.76 21.97
CA THR A 140 25.59 5.89 22.70
C THR A 140 26.60 6.72 23.46
#